data_AF-M1ZQR8-F1
#
_entry.id   AF-M1ZQR8-F1
#
_cell.length_a   1.000
_cell.length_b   1.000
_cell.length_c   1.000
_cell.angle_alpha   90.00
_cell.angle_beta   90.00
_cell.angle_gamma   90.00
#
_symmetry.space_group_name_H-M   'P 1'
#
loop_
_entity.id
_entity.type
_entity.pdbx_description
1 polymer ?
#
loop_
_entity_poly.entity_id
_entity_poly.type
_entity_poly.pdbx_seq_one_letter_code
_entity_poly.pdbx_strand_id
1 'polypeptide(L)'
;MCKKYPDKNTAVKVLEQSEKLNPGQWKQHPEFVALACKNIAKHCTDMDSDKAYVLGLLHDIGRRVGVVSERHMIAGYQYCMEQGWDEVAKICVTHSFIIQDIHSAIGRWDVTKEEYELTKNIINSAIYDDYDLLVQLSDALALSTGFCLLEKR
;
A
#
# COMPACT_ATOMS: atom_id res chain seq x y z
N MET A 1 17.01 13.38 10.45
CA MET A 1 16.81 12.35 9.41
C MET A 1 15.56 12.72 8.64
N CYS A 2 15.59 12.74 7.30
CA CYS A 2 14.39 13.00 6.51
C CYS A 2 13.42 11.83 6.72
N LYS A 3 12.12 12.10 6.94
CA LYS A 3 11.12 11.03 7.07
C LYS A 3 11.03 10.29 5.72
N LYS A 4 11.07 8.96 5.75
CA LYS A 4 10.95 8.09 4.57
C LYS A 4 9.48 7.86 4.15
N TYR A 5 8.60 8.76 4.56
CA TYR A 5 7.17 8.80 4.25
C TYR A 5 6.68 10.26 4.40
N PRO A 6 5.62 10.67 3.68
CA PRO A 6 5.12 12.04 3.73
C PRO A 6 4.37 12.34 5.03
N ASP A 7 4.15 13.61 5.34
CA ASP A 7 3.17 13.98 6.36
C ASP A 7 1.73 13.63 5.90
N LYS A 8 0.80 13.60 6.85
CA LYS A 8 -0.60 13.25 6.61
C LYS A 8 -1.28 14.14 5.56
N ASN A 9 -1.03 15.44 5.58
CA ASN A 9 -1.68 16.37 4.64
C ASN A 9 -1.18 16.14 3.21
N THR A 10 0.12 15.88 3.07
CA THR A 10 0.73 15.51 1.79
C THR A 10 0.16 14.18 1.28
N ALA A 11 0.05 13.15 2.14
CA ALA A 11 -0.53 11.86 1.76
C ALA A 11 -1.98 11.98 1.26
N VAL A 12 -2.83 12.74 1.96
CA VAL A 12 -4.22 12.98 1.55
C VAL A 12 -4.29 13.69 0.20
N LYS A 13 -3.50 14.76 0.00
CA LYS A 13 -3.46 15.49 -1.28
C LYS A 13 -3.02 14.60 -2.43
N VAL A 14 -2.04 13.73 -2.20
CA VAL A 14 -1.52 12.80 -3.21
C VAL A 14 -2.59 11.77 -3.62
N LEU A 15 -3.35 11.25 -2.66
CA LEU A 15 -4.48 10.36 -2.95
C LEU A 15 -5.57 11.07 -3.77
N GLU A 16 -5.96 12.29 -3.36
CA GLU A 16 -6.95 13.10 -4.09
C GLU A 16 -6.48 13.44 -5.52
N GLN A 17 -5.20 13.73 -5.72
CA GLN A 17 -4.63 13.97 -7.04
C GLN A 17 -4.61 12.69 -7.89
N SER A 18 -4.32 11.55 -7.27
CA SER A 18 -4.27 10.26 -7.95
C SER A 18 -5.65 9.79 -8.41
N GLU A 19 -6.70 10.05 -7.63
CA GLU A 19 -8.09 9.84 -8.04
C GLU A 19 -8.46 10.65 -9.28
N LYS A 20 -7.98 11.89 -9.40
CA LYS A 20 -8.23 12.71 -10.60
C LYS A 20 -7.58 12.12 -11.86
N LEU A 21 -6.45 11.42 -11.70
CA LEU A 21 -5.75 10.74 -12.80
C LEU A 21 -6.43 9.41 -13.18
N ASN A 22 -7.00 8.72 -12.21
CA ASN A 22 -7.73 7.48 -12.40
C ASN A 22 -9.03 7.48 -11.56
N PRO A 23 -10.13 8.08 -12.05
CA PRO A 23 -11.36 8.15 -11.27
C PRO A 23 -11.98 6.76 -11.03
N GLY A 24 -12.38 6.46 -9.80
CA GLY A 24 -13.04 5.20 -9.49
C GLY A 24 -13.15 4.90 -8.01
N GLN A 25 -13.82 3.78 -7.70
CA GLN A 25 -14.08 3.32 -6.33
C GLN A 25 -12.82 2.85 -5.58
N TRP A 26 -11.67 2.79 -6.26
CA TRP A 26 -10.43 2.36 -5.64
C TRP A 26 -9.94 3.36 -4.59
N LYS A 27 -10.31 4.65 -4.66
CA LYS A 27 -9.83 5.69 -3.74
C LYS A 27 -10.38 5.53 -2.33
N GLN A 28 -11.60 5.01 -2.18
CA GLN A 28 -12.23 4.80 -0.88
C GLN A 28 -11.60 3.63 -0.11
N HIS A 29 -11.12 2.61 -0.84
CA HIS A 29 -10.45 1.45 -0.23
C HIS A 29 -9.25 1.84 0.67
N PRO A 30 -8.21 2.55 0.19
CA PRO A 30 -7.08 2.96 1.03
C PRO A 30 -7.48 3.94 2.13
N GLU A 31 -8.59 4.69 2.02
CA GLU A 31 -9.12 5.50 3.12
C GLU A 31 -9.58 4.62 4.29
N PHE A 32 -10.28 3.51 4.00
CA PHE A 32 -10.65 2.52 5.01
C PHE A 32 -9.43 1.76 5.54
N VAL A 33 -8.49 1.35 4.68
CA VAL A 33 -7.23 0.72 5.13
C VAL A 33 -6.47 1.64 6.08
N ALA A 34 -6.31 2.92 5.74
CA ALA A 34 -5.66 3.91 6.61
C ALA A 34 -6.37 4.05 7.96
N LEU A 35 -7.69 4.02 7.98
CA LEU A 35 -8.48 4.09 9.21
C LEU A 35 -8.30 2.84 10.07
N ALA A 36 -8.29 1.65 9.48
CA ALA A 36 -7.99 0.39 10.18
C ALA A 36 -6.57 0.42 10.78
N CYS A 37 -5.56 0.76 9.96
CA CYS A 37 -4.17 0.91 10.41
C CYS A 37 -4.08 1.87 11.61
N LYS A 38 -4.69 3.04 11.50
CA LYS A 38 -4.68 4.04 12.57
C LYS A 38 -5.32 3.52 13.86
N ASN A 39 -6.47 2.88 13.74
CA ASN A 39 -7.24 2.44 14.89
C ASN A 39 -6.52 1.29 15.62
N ILE A 40 -5.94 0.34 14.90
CA ILE A 40 -5.17 -0.76 15.49
C ILE A 40 -3.87 -0.22 16.12
N ALA A 41 -3.10 0.60 15.39
CA ALA A 41 -1.82 1.13 15.88
C ALA A 41 -1.96 1.98 17.16
N LYS A 42 -3.10 2.65 17.38
CA LYS A 42 -3.37 3.38 18.64
C LYS A 42 -3.39 2.48 19.89
N HIS A 43 -3.60 1.18 19.71
CA HIS A 43 -3.61 0.19 20.78
C HIS A 43 -2.27 -0.56 20.93
N CYS A 44 -1.29 -0.27 20.08
CA CYS A 44 0.06 -0.81 20.16
C CYS A 44 0.98 0.19 20.87
N THR A 45 1.84 -0.29 21.77
CA THR A 45 2.72 0.59 22.58
C THR A 45 3.93 1.13 21.82
N ASP A 46 4.25 0.53 20.69
CA ASP A 46 5.47 0.70 19.90
C ASP A 46 5.21 1.18 18.46
N MET A 47 3.96 1.56 18.15
CA MET A 47 3.58 2.08 16.83
C MET A 47 3.10 3.53 16.88
N ASP A 48 3.48 4.30 15.85
CA ASP A 48 2.95 5.63 15.59
C ASP A 48 1.70 5.49 14.72
N SER A 49 0.54 5.84 15.30
CA SER A 49 -0.75 5.74 14.60
C SER A 49 -0.91 6.66 13.40
N ASP A 50 -0.22 7.80 13.36
CA ASP A 50 -0.26 8.71 12.22
C ASP A 50 0.66 8.24 11.09
N LYS A 51 1.80 7.63 11.43
CA LYS A 51 2.62 6.89 10.45
C LYS A 51 1.82 5.72 9.85
N ALA A 52 1.19 4.90 10.69
CA ALA A 52 0.38 3.77 10.25
C ALA A 52 -0.75 4.20 9.30
N TYR A 53 -1.41 5.32 9.61
CA TYR A 53 -2.40 5.94 8.74
C TYR A 53 -1.80 6.29 7.36
N VAL A 54 -0.65 6.95 7.31
CA VAL A 54 -0.02 7.36 6.03
C VAL A 54 0.37 6.15 5.19
N LEU A 55 0.98 5.13 5.79
CA LEU A 55 1.38 3.91 5.08
C LEU A 55 0.16 3.18 4.51
N GLY A 56 -0.90 3.02 5.32
CA GLY A 56 -2.16 2.44 4.86
C GLY A 56 -2.86 3.26 3.78
N LEU A 57 -2.79 4.60 3.83
CA LEU A 57 -3.44 5.47 2.84
C LEU A 57 -2.79 5.39 1.46
N LEU A 58 -1.48 5.13 1.42
CA LEU A 58 -0.70 5.18 0.19
C LEU A 58 -0.29 3.81 -0.34
N HIS A 59 -0.67 2.70 0.31
CA HIS A 59 -0.28 1.35 -0.11
C HIS A 59 -0.66 1.06 -1.58
N ASP A 60 -1.81 1.58 -2.03
CA ASP A 60 -2.37 1.33 -3.35
C ASP A 60 -2.12 2.49 -4.34
N ILE A 61 -1.22 3.44 -4.01
CA ILE A 61 -1.10 4.72 -4.75
C ILE A 61 -0.70 4.53 -6.22
N GLY A 62 -0.10 3.38 -6.57
CA GLY A 62 0.22 3.06 -7.95
C GLY A 62 -1.00 2.89 -8.85
N ARG A 63 -2.22 2.73 -8.31
CA ARG A 63 -3.47 2.80 -9.09
C ARG A 63 -3.66 4.14 -9.80
N ARG A 64 -2.87 5.16 -9.47
CA ARG A 64 -2.77 6.42 -10.21
C ARG A 64 -2.46 6.25 -11.71
N VAL A 65 -1.87 5.13 -12.14
CA VAL A 65 -1.51 4.90 -13.55
C VAL A 65 -2.66 4.35 -14.42
N GLY A 66 -3.82 4.12 -13.83
CA GLY A 66 -5.02 3.64 -14.53
C GLY A 66 -5.56 2.32 -13.96
N VAL A 67 -6.46 1.68 -14.72
CA VAL A 67 -7.03 0.38 -14.37
C VAL A 67 -6.01 -0.72 -14.68
N VAL A 68 -5.24 -1.10 -13.67
CA VAL A 68 -4.20 -2.13 -13.73
C VAL A 68 -4.42 -3.19 -12.65
N SER A 69 -3.89 -4.39 -12.88
CA SER A 69 -3.83 -5.48 -11.91
C SER A 69 -2.55 -5.35 -11.10
N GLU A 70 -1.61 -6.31 -11.11
CA GLU A 70 -0.43 -6.32 -10.23
C GLU A 70 0.55 -5.17 -10.50
N ARG A 71 0.47 -4.51 -11.66
CA ARG A 71 1.30 -3.35 -11.97
C ARG A 71 1.13 -2.17 -11.01
N HIS A 72 0.00 -2.08 -10.28
CA HIS A 72 -0.16 -1.02 -9.27
C HIS A 72 0.95 -1.06 -8.22
N MET A 73 1.45 -2.23 -7.84
CA MET A 73 2.48 -2.36 -6.81
C MET A 73 3.78 -1.67 -7.24
N ILE A 74 4.26 -2.00 -8.45
CA ILE A 74 5.54 -1.48 -8.93
C ILE A 74 5.44 -0.01 -9.36
N ALA A 75 4.30 0.40 -9.91
CA ALA A 75 4.03 1.81 -10.21
C ALA A 75 4.00 2.67 -8.94
N GLY A 76 3.41 2.15 -7.85
CA GLY A 76 3.40 2.79 -6.54
C GLY A 76 4.80 2.89 -5.95
N TYR A 77 5.55 1.79 -5.97
CA TYR A 77 6.95 1.74 -5.55
C TYR A 77 7.78 2.81 -6.25
N GLN A 78 7.78 2.83 -7.59
CA GLN A 78 8.56 3.78 -8.38
C GLN A 78 8.20 5.23 -8.06
N TYR A 79 6.90 5.54 -8.00
CA TYR A 79 6.44 6.87 -7.64
C TYR A 79 6.94 7.28 -6.25
N CYS A 80 6.79 6.43 -5.24
CA CYS A 80 7.22 6.73 -3.89
C CYS A 80 8.74 6.86 -3.78
N MET A 81 9.51 6.07 -4.52
CA MET A 81 10.97 6.20 -4.59
C MET A 81 11.40 7.55 -5.16
N GLU A 82 10.73 8.05 -6.21
CA GLU A 82 10.99 9.39 -6.78
C GLU A 82 10.75 10.52 -5.77
N GLN A 83 9.84 10.32 -4.82
CA GLN A 83 9.55 11.29 -3.75
C GLN A 83 10.46 11.14 -2.52
N GLY A 84 11.30 10.10 -2.47
CA GLY A 84 12.09 9.74 -1.27
C GLY A 84 11.26 9.13 -0.14
N TRP A 85 10.14 8.50 -0.48
CA TRP A 85 9.22 7.84 0.47
C TRP A 85 9.47 6.32 0.54
N ASP A 86 10.71 5.92 0.85
CA ASP A 86 11.15 4.52 0.82
C ASP A 86 10.24 3.56 1.59
N GLU A 87 9.68 3.98 2.73
CA GLU A 87 8.81 3.12 3.55
C GLU A 87 7.46 2.90 2.87
N VAL A 88 6.89 3.94 2.25
CA VAL A 88 5.66 3.80 1.45
C VAL A 88 5.94 2.96 0.21
N ALA A 89 7.09 3.16 -0.43
CA ALA A 89 7.49 2.40 -1.61
C ALA A 89 7.54 0.89 -1.30
N LYS A 90 8.18 0.51 -0.18
CA LYS A 90 8.20 -0.87 0.31
C LYS A 90 6.78 -1.42 0.45
N ILE A 91 5.92 -0.70 1.18
CA ILE A 91 4.52 -1.08 1.43
C ILE A 91 3.71 -1.25 0.14
N CYS A 92 3.95 -0.44 -0.89
CA CYS A 92 3.28 -0.58 -2.20
C CYS A 92 3.49 -1.96 -2.82
N VAL A 93 4.59 -2.65 -2.49
CA VAL A 93 4.82 -4.03 -2.93
C VAL A 93 4.41 -5.01 -1.84
N THR A 94 4.87 -4.83 -0.61
CA THR A 94 4.75 -5.86 0.43
C THR A 94 3.33 -6.09 0.92
N HIS A 95 2.40 -5.14 0.75
CA HIS A 95 1.02 -5.32 1.22
C HIS A 95 0.29 -6.50 0.56
N SER A 96 0.66 -6.87 -0.67
CA SER A 96 0.04 -7.98 -1.41
C SER A 96 0.64 -9.35 -1.09
N PHE A 97 1.71 -9.42 -0.29
CA PHE A 97 2.52 -10.62 -0.11
C PHE A 97 2.65 -11.03 1.36
N ILE A 98 1.52 -11.35 2.00
CA ILE A 98 1.53 -11.98 3.34
C ILE A 98 2.42 -13.23 3.33
N ILE A 99 2.33 -14.00 2.24
CA ILE A 99 3.32 -15.01 1.89
C ILE A 99 4.38 -14.31 1.03
N GLN A 100 5.63 -14.27 1.49
CA GLN A 100 6.76 -13.68 0.78
C GLN A 100 7.22 -14.52 -0.42
N ASP A 101 6.30 -14.75 -1.35
CA ASP A 101 6.52 -15.46 -2.61
C ASP A 101 5.75 -14.73 -3.71
N ILE A 102 6.45 -14.34 -4.79
CA ILE A 102 5.83 -13.69 -5.95
C ILE A 102 4.72 -14.55 -6.58
N HIS A 103 4.78 -15.87 -6.43
CA HIS A 103 3.77 -16.80 -6.92
C HIS A 103 2.48 -16.81 -6.08
N SER A 104 2.44 -16.14 -4.94
CA SER A 104 1.23 -15.98 -4.13
C SER A 104 0.31 -14.84 -4.60
N ALA A 105 0.74 -14.06 -5.60
CA ALA A 105 -0.11 -13.03 -6.22
C ALA A 105 -1.41 -13.65 -6.78
N ILE A 106 -2.53 -13.00 -6.50
CA ILE A 106 -3.87 -13.47 -6.90
C ILE A 106 -4.26 -12.92 -8.28
N GLY A 107 -3.80 -11.72 -8.63
CA GLY A 107 -4.14 -11.04 -9.87
C GLY A 107 -3.26 -11.46 -11.06
N ARG A 108 -3.48 -10.77 -12.18
CA ARG A 108 -2.70 -10.95 -13.40
C ARG A 108 -1.46 -10.06 -13.36
N TRP A 109 -0.31 -10.63 -13.69
CA TRP A 109 0.90 -9.87 -14.01
C TRP A 109 0.71 -9.12 -15.34
N ASP A 110 0.33 -7.86 -15.26
CA ASP A 110 0.18 -6.91 -16.37
C ASP A 110 1.37 -5.93 -16.44
N VAL A 111 2.57 -6.49 -16.28
CA VAL A 111 3.86 -5.80 -16.17
C VAL A 111 4.83 -6.26 -17.25
N THR A 112 5.90 -5.48 -17.49
CA THR A 112 7.04 -5.96 -18.27
C THR A 112 7.85 -7.01 -17.52
N LYS A 113 8.76 -7.70 -18.22
CA LYS A 113 9.67 -8.65 -17.58
C LYS A 113 10.57 -7.97 -16.54
N GLU A 114 11.03 -6.77 -16.85
CA GLU A 114 11.89 -5.96 -15.96
C GLU A 114 11.14 -5.54 -14.70
N GLU A 115 9.89 -5.08 -14.84
CA GLU A 115 9.00 -4.76 -13.72
C GLU A 115 8.72 -5.99 -12.84
N TYR A 116 8.51 -7.16 -13.46
CA TYR A 116 8.32 -8.43 -12.74
C TYR A 116 9.56 -8.82 -11.92
N GLU A 117 10.74 -8.82 -12.53
CA GLU A 117 11.99 -9.17 -11.83
C GLU A 117 12.32 -8.16 -10.74
N LEU A 118 12.05 -6.87 -10.96
CA LEU A 118 12.19 -5.86 -9.92
C LEU A 118 11.26 -6.14 -8.73
N THR A 119 9.99 -6.43 -9.00
CA THR A 119 9.00 -6.77 -7.98
C THR A 119 9.45 -8.00 -7.19
N LYS A 120 9.91 -9.05 -7.88
CA LYS A 120 10.46 -10.27 -7.27
C LYS A 120 11.64 -9.99 -6.34
N ASN A 121 12.56 -9.14 -6.78
CA ASN A 121 13.74 -8.77 -5.98
C ASN A 121 13.34 -7.98 -4.72
N ILE A 122 12.35 -7.09 -4.82
CA ILE A 122 11.82 -6.36 -3.67
C ILE A 122 11.20 -7.32 -2.65
N ILE A 123 10.34 -8.25 -3.10
CA ILE A 123 9.70 -9.25 -2.22
C ILE A 123 10.76 -10.09 -1.51
N ASN A 124 11.72 -10.64 -2.24
CA ASN A 124 12.75 -11.54 -1.70
C ASN A 124 13.73 -10.86 -0.74
N SER A 125 13.90 -9.54 -0.85
CA SER A 125 14.83 -8.78 0.00
C SER A 125 14.13 -8.04 1.14
N ALA A 126 12.80 -7.98 1.13
CA ALA A 126 12.04 -7.26 2.13
C ALA A 126 12.07 -7.99 3.48
N ILE A 127 12.43 -7.26 4.53
CA ILE A 127 12.20 -7.65 5.92
C ILE A 127 10.96 -6.90 6.39
N TYR A 128 9.93 -7.66 6.76
CA TYR A 128 8.66 -7.09 7.22
C TYR A 128 8.82 -6.61 8.66
N ASP A 129 8.32 -5.41 8.89
CA ASP A 129 8.14 -4.85 10.23
C ASP A 129 6.64 -4.81 10.57
N ASP A 130 6.32 -4.36 11.78
CA ASP A 130 4.94 -4.32 12.27
C ASP A 130 4.03 -3.44 11.40
N TYR A 131 4.57 -2.46 10.66
CA TYR A 131 3.77 -1.67 9.73
C TYR A 131 3.45 -2.45 8.45
N ASP A 132 4.35 -3.28 7.91
CA ASP A 132 4.01 -4.17 6.79
C ASP A 132 2.87 -5.11 7.18
N LEU A 133 3.02 -5.80 8.31
CA LEU A 133 2.02 -6.74 8.81
C LEU A 133 0.69 -6.05 9.11
N LEU A 134 0.73 -4.85 9.68
CA LEU A 134 -0.47 -4.06 9.95
C LEU A 134 -1.18 -3.64 8.66
N VAL A 135 -0.46 -3.18 7.64
CA VAL A 135 -1.07 -2.80 6.37
C VAL A 135 -1.64 -4.02 5.65
N GLN A 136 -0.94 -5.15 5.64
CA GLN A 136 -1.45 -6.42 5.08
C GLN A 136 -2.78 -6.84 5.75
N LEU A 137 -2.82 -6.83 7.08
CA LEU A 137 -4.04 -7.14 7.83
C LEU A 137 -5.14 -6.12 7.53
N SER A 138 -4.82 -4.83 7.56
CA SER A 138 -5.79 -3.76 7.37
C SER A 138 -6.36 -3.72 5.95
N ASP A 139 -5.54 -4.04 4.96
CA ASP A 139 -6.00 -4.27 3.59
C ASP A 139 -7.04 -5.40 3.57
N ALA A 140 -6.74 -6.54 4.19
CA ALA A 140 -7.64 -7.68 4.34
C ALA A 140 -8.93 -7.42 5.13
N LEU A 141 -9.03 -6.29 5.84
CA LEU A 141 -10.23 -5.90 6.59
C LEU A 141 -11.03 -4.79 5.92
N ALA A 142 -10.60 -4.28 4.76
CA ALA A 142 -11.20 -3.14 4.10
C ALA A 142 -11.69 -3.46 2.68
N LEU A 143 -12.88 -2.94 2.38
CA LEU A 143 -13.47 -2.80 1.06
C LEU A 143 -13.60 -1.30 0.75
N SER A 144 -13.87 -0.96 -0.51
CA SER A 144 -14.21 0.43 -0.90
C SER A 144 -15.49 0.98 -0.26
N THR A 145 -16.30 0.12 0.35
CA THR A 145 -17.58 0.48 0.99
C THR A 145 -17.53 0.43 2.52
N GLY A 146 -16.40 0.02 3.12
CA GLY A 146 -16.24 -0.06 4.56
C GLY A 146 -15.43 -1.29 5.00
N PHE A 147 -15.50 -1.60 6.29
CA PHE A 147 -14.82 -2.78 6.85
C PHE A 147 -15.56 -4.08 6.56
N CYS A 148 -14.82 -5.17 6.42
CA CYS A 148 -15.34 -6.52 6.26
C CYS A 148 -14.77 -7.47 7.31
N LEU A 149 -15.41 -8.63 7.44
CA LEU A 149 -14.85 -9.77 8.15
C LEU A 149 -13.87 -10.48 7.22
N LEU A 150 -12.76 -10.99 7.76
CA LEU A 150 -11.73 -11.66 6.99
C LEU A 150 -12.29 -12.84 6.18
N GLU A 151 -13.25 -13.57 6.75
CA GLU A 151 -13.90 -14.74 6.14
C GLU A 151 -14.86 -14.38 5.00
N LYS A 152 -15.14 -13.09 4.78
CA LYS A 152 -16.07 -12.59 3.76
C LYS A 152 -15.40 -11.87 2.60
N ARG A 153 -14.07 -11.72 2.62
CA ARG A 153 -13.30 -11.02 1.58
C ARG A 153 -13.04 -11.91 0.37
#